data_AF-A0A7L3MMJ5-F1
#
_entry.id   AF-A0A7L3MMJ5-F1
#
_cell.length_a   1.000
_cell.length_b   1.000
_cell.length_c   1.000
_cell.angle_alpha   90.00
_cell.angle_beta   90.00
_cell.angle_gamma   90.00
#
_symmetry.space_group_name_H-M   'P 1'
#
loop_
_entity.id
_entity.type
_entity.pdbx_description
1 polymer ?
#
loop_
_entity_poly.entity_id
_entity_poly.type
_entity_poly.pdbx_seq_one_letter_code
_entity_poly.pdbx_strand_id
1 'polypeptide(L)'
;LRISMRPVLLTQSKEALLALPLGVTLTFTVHFHDNSGDTFHSHNAVLNFATNRDDFVQIAKGAANNTFVVRTVNVGLTLLRVWDAEHRGTADYIPLPVQHAIFPELPDVVVGDVLCLRTSLTAQEG
;
A
#
# COMPACT_ATOMS: atom_id res chain seq x y z
N LEU A 1 15.60 -3.69 -1.52
CA LEU A 1 14.63 -4.69 -1.01
C LEU A 1 13.58 -4.89 -2.09
N ARG A 2 12.60 -5.80 -1.92
CA ARG A 2 11.41 -5.85 -2.76
C ARG A 2 10.18 -5.88 -1.88
N ILE A 3 9.12 -5.19 -2.26
CA ILE A 3 7.87 -5.19 -1.50
C ILE A 3 6.75 -5.80 -2.34
N SER A 4 5.99 -6.70 -1.73
CA SER A 4 4.73 -7.19 -2.27
C SER A 4 3.57 -6.76 -1.38
N MET A 5 2.39 -6.59 -1.97
CA MET A 5 1.19 -6.12 -1.31
C MET A 5 0.09 -7.18 -1.35
N ARG A 6 -0.68 -7.32 -0.27
CA ARG A 6 -1.93 -8.09 -0.23
C ARG A 6 -3.09 -7.28 0.40
N PRO A 7 -4.34 -7.47 -0.06
CA PRO A 7 -4.72 -8.22 -1.27
C PRO A 7 -4.13 -7.59 -2.54
N VAL A 8 -4.03 -8.38 -3.60
CA VAL A 8 -3.66 -7.85 -4.92
C VAL A 8 -4.86 -7.08 -5.45
N LEU A 9 -4.66 -5.81 -5.76
CA LEU A 9 -5.70 -4.96 -6.34
C LEU A 9 -5.69 -5.14 -7.86
N LEU A 10 -6.82 -5.59 -8.39
CA LEU A 10 -7.01 -5.81 -9.82
C LEU A 10 -7.92 -4.73 -10.40
N THR A 11 -7.69 -4.39 -11.67
CA THR A 11 -8.50 -3.42 -12.42
C THR A 11 -9.17 -4.07 -13.61
N GLN A 12 -10.31 -3.54 -14.04
CA GLN A 12 -11.04 -4.03 -15.22
C GLN A 12 -10.19 -3.99 -16.49
N SER A 13 -9.35 -2.96 -16.66
CA SER A 13 -8.44 -2.82 -17.81
C SER A 13 -7.18 -3.69 -17.71
N LYS A 14 -6.94 -4.34 -16.56
CA LYS A 14 -5.68 -5.01 -16.19
C LYS A 14 -4.46 -4.07 -16.16
N GLU A 15 -4.69 -2.77 -16.18
CA GLU A 15 -3.62 -1.78 -16.00
C GLU A 15 -3.31 -1.58 -14.52
N ALA A 16 -2.07 -1.17 -14.24
CA ALA A 16 -1.63 -0.89 -12.89
C ALA A 16 -2.40 0.31 -12.31
N LEU A 17 -2.83 0.20 -11.05
CA LEU A 17 -3.36 1.33 -10.32
C LEU A 17 -2.26 2.39 -10.12
N LEU A 18 -2.60 3.63 -10.46
CA LEU A 18 -1.72 4.78 -10.23
C LEU A 18 -1.70 5.23 -8.77
N ALA A 19 -2.72 4.82 -7.99
CA ALA A 19 -2.87 5.15 -6.58
C ALA A 19 -3.55 4.04 -5.79
N LEU A 20 -3.21 3.94 -4.51
CA LEU A 20 -3.91 3.10 -3.54
C LEU A 20 -5.32 3.69 -3.30
N PRO A 21 -6.38 2.86 -3.32
CA PRO A 21 -7.72 3.35 -3.01
C PRO A 21 -7.80 3.89 -1.59
N LEU A 22 -8.51 5.00 -1.39
CA LEU A 22 -8.80 5.53 -0.06
C LEU A 22 -9.62 4.53 0.78
N GLY A 23 -9.28 4.39 2.07
CA GLY A 23 -10.03 3.58 3.03
C GLY A 23 -9.66 2.08 3.05
N VAL A 24 -8.66 1.65 2.29
CA VAL A 24 -8.25 0.23 2.26
C VAL A 24 -7.18 -0.08 3.30
N THR A 25 -7.15 -1.34 3.73
CA THR A 25 -6.07 -1.90 4.56
C THR A 25 -5.30 -2.92 3.74
N LEU A 26 -3.99 -2.73 3.64
CA LEU A 26 -3.07 -3.55 2.87
C LEU A 26 -2.01 -4.14 3.79
N THR A 27 -1.56 -5.35 3.50
CA THR A 27 -0.39 -5.95 4.10
C THR A 27 0.76 -5.87 3.12
N PHE A 28 1.82 -5.15 3.49
CA PHE A 28 3.07 -5.13 2.74
C PHE A 28 4.00 -6.19 3.32
N THR A 29 4.62 -6.99 2.47
CA THR A 29 5.66 -7.95 2.83
C THR A 29 6.96 -7.52 2.18
N VAL A 30 8.01 -7.41 3.00
CA VAL A 30 9.36 -7.08 2.55
C VAL A 30 10.12 -8.37 2.27
N HIS A 31 10.70 -8.44 1.09
CA HIS A 31 11.56 -9.52 0.62
C HIS A 31 12.99 -9.01 0.48
N PHE A 32 13.95 -9.83 0.93
CA PHE A 32 15.37 -9.55 0.83
C PHE A 32 15.95 -10.30 -0.35
N HIS A 33 16.77 -9.62 -1.14
CA HIS A 33 17.42 -10.17 -2.32
C HIS A 33 18.92 -9.90 -2.24
N ASP A 34 19.73 -10.88 -2.64
CA ASP A 34 21.18 -10.71 -2.76
C ASP A 34 21.53 -9.96 -4.06
N ASN A 35 22.84 -9.83 -4.35
CA ASN A 35 23.32 -9.15 -5.55
C ASN A 35 22.99 -9.88 -6.87
N SER A 36 22.60 -11.15 -6.79
CA SER A 36 22.18 -11.98 -7.94
C SER A 36 20.66 -11.94 -8.12
N GLY A 37 19.93 -11.35 -7.17
CA GLY A 37 18.48 -11.22 -7.17
C GLY A 37 17.76 -12.39 -6.50
N ASP A 38 18.49 -13.34 -5.90
CA ASP A 38 17.89 -14.48 -5.24
C ASP A 38 17.31 -14.07 -3.88
N THR A 39 16.12 -14.60 -3.57
CA THR A 39 15.46 -14.29 -2.29
C THR A 39 16.17 -15.05 -1.18
N PHE A 40 16.58 -14.34 -0.13
CA PHE A 40 17.16 -14.97 1.06
C PHE A 40 16.35 -14.64 2.31
N HIS A 41 16.38 -15.55 3.27
CA HIS A 41 15.77 -15.34 4.58
C HIS A 41 16.77 -14.67 5.51
N SER A 42 16.65 -13.36 5.71
CA SER A 42 17.39 -12.68 6.77
C SER A 42 16.77 -13.03 8.11
N HIS A 43 17.36 -14.00 8.81
CA HIS A 43 16.83 -14.52 10.08
C HIS A 43 16.88 -13.48 11.22
N ASN A 44 17.61 -12.37 11.04
CA ASN A 44 17.80 -11.30 12.04
C ASN A 44 17.45 -9.89 11.55
N ALA A 45 16.82 -9.71 10.38
CA ALA A 45 16.50 -8.35 9.92
C ALA A 45 15.52 -7.65 10.87
N VAL A 46 15.92 -6.49 11.39
CA VAL A 46 15.07 -5.63 12.23
C VAL A 46 14.49 -4.54 11.35
N LEU A 47 13.39 -4.85 10.68
CA LEU A 47 12.76 -3.90 9.78
C LEU A 47 12.10 -2.74 10.53
N ASN A 48 12.42 -1.55 10.06
CA ASN A 48 11.85 -0.28 10.49
C ASN A 48 11.26 0.47 9.29
N PHE A 49 10.39 1.42 9.62
CA PHE A 49 9.73 2.25 8.64
C PHE A 49 9.57 3.68 9.15
N ALA A 50 9.42 4.61 8.21
CA ALA A 50 9.07 6.00 8.47
C ALA A 50 8.35 6.56 7.25
N THR A 51 7.45 7.50 7.48
CA THR A 51 6.81 8.29 6.43
C THR A 51 7.19 9.75 6.62
N ASN A 52 7.23 10.52 5.53
CA ASN A 52 7.38 11.98 5.65
C ASN A 52 6.08 12.66 6.10
N ARG A 53 4.94 11.98 5.90
CA ARG A 53 3.57 12.40 6.22
C ARG A 53 2.77 11.16 6.64
N ASP A 54 2.27 11.11 7.86
CA ASP A 54 1.50 9.98 8.42
C ASP A 54 -0.01 10.21 8.43
N ASP A 55 -0.46 11.42 8.10
CA ASP A 55 -1.87 11.79 7.99
C ASP A 55 -2.55 11.19 6.75
N PHE A 56 -1.79 10.87 5.69
CA PHE A 56 -2.31 10.19 4.49
C PHE A 56 -2.41 8.67 4.67
N VAL A 57 -1.45 8.08 5.37
CA VAL A 57 -1.30 6.64 5.49
C VAL A 57 -0.81 6.30 6.89
N GLN A 58 -1.54 5.43 7.58
CA GLN A 58 -1.12 4.86 8.85
C GLN A 58 -0.41 3.54 8.62
N ILE A 59 0.75 3.36 9.25
CA ILE A 59 1.57 2.16 9.09
C ILE A 59 1.90 1.57 10.46
N ALA A 60 1.71 0.26 10.58
CA ALA A 60 2.05 -0.52 11.77
C ALA A 60 2.82 -1.78 11.37
N LYS A 61 3.55 -2.38 12.33
CA LYS A 61 4.12 -3.72 12.13
C LYS A 61 2.98 -4.74 12.00
N GLY A 62 3.09 -5.65 11.05
CA GLY A 62 2.15 -6.75 10.86
C GLY A 62 2.42 -7.90 11.83
N ALA A 63 1.51 -8.89 11.81
CA ALA A 63 1.60 -10.06 12.70
C ALA A 63 2.73 -11.03 12.33
N ALA A 64 3.10 -11.07 11.05
CA ALA A 64 4.22 -11.87 10.57
C ALA A 64 5.50 -11.03 10.48
N ASN A 65 6.64 -11.69 10.65
CA ASN A 65 7.93 -11.06 10.42
C ASN A 65 7.98 -10.44 9.02
N ASN A 66 8.66 -9.31 8.92
CA ASN A 66 8.85 -8.57 7.66
C ASN A 66 7.56 -8.09 7.00
N THR A 67 6.48 -7.95 7.76
CA THR A 67 5.22 -7.38 7.27
C THR A 67 4.87 -6.06 7.93
N PHE A 68 4.20 -5.20 7.17
CA PHE A 68 3.57 -3.98 7.64
C PHE A 68 2.10 -3.97 7.28
N VAL A 69 1.27 -3.44 8.17
CA VAL A 69 -0.13 -3.12 7.88
C VAL A 69 -0.20 -1.65 7.53
N VAL A 70 -0.75 -1.36 6.36
CA VAL A 70 -0.84 -0.03 5.76
C VAL A 70 -2.31 0.32 5.59
N ARG A 71 -2.79 1.40 6.20
CA ARG A 71 -4.16 1.90 6.06
C ARG A 71 -4.14 3.25 5.36
N THR A 72 -4.90 3.39 4.27
CA THR A 72 -5.03 4.66 3.56
C THR A 72 -6.14 5.51 4.19
N VAL A 73 -5.79 6.69 4.70
CA VAL A 73 -6.68 7.51 5.57
C VAL A 73 -7.13 8.78 4.87
N ASN A 74 -6.25 9.43 4.10
CA ASN A 74 -6.57 10.66 3.37
C ASN A 74 -5.96 10.63 1.96
N VAL A 75 -6.59 11.34 1.03
CA VAL A 75 -6.07 11.56 -0.32
C VAL A 75 -4.77 12.37 -0.25
N GLY A 76 -3.75 11.93 -0.97
CA GLY A 76 -2.45 12.58 -0.97
C GLY A 76 -1.31 11.66 -1.38
N LEU A 77 -0.08 12.13 -1.22
CA LEU A 77 1.13 11.37 -1.50
C LEU A 77 2.05 11.40 -0.28
N THR A 78 2.44 10.23 0.20
CA THR A 78 3.49 10.05 1.21
C THR A 78 4.60 9.17 0.66
N LEU A 79 5.82 9.34 1.17
CA LEU A 79 6.97 8.51 0.85
C LEU A 79 7.26 7.61 2.04
N LEU A 80 7.11 6.31 1.85
CA LEU A 80 7.47 5.29 2.82
C LEU A 80 8.94 4.93 2.67
N ARG A 81 9.72 5.14 3.72
CA ARG A 81 11.06 4.59 3.86
C ARG A 81 10.97 3.26 4.62
N VAL A 82 11.57 2.20 4.09
CA VAL A 82 11.75 0.91 4.77
C VAL A 82 13.23 0.58 4.83
N TRP A 83 13.74 0.19 5.99
CA TRP A 83 15.15 -0.18 6.16
C TRP A 83 15.34 -1.27 7.22
N ASP A 84 16.44 -1.98 7.12
CA ASP A 84 16.91 -2.87 8.19
C ASP A 84 17.76 -2.05 9.18
N ALA A 85 17.40 -2.07 10.47
CA ALA A 85 18.10 -1.34 11.52
C ALA A 85 19.56 -1.78 11.69
N GLU A 86 19.82 -3.07 11.47
CA GLU A 86 21.14 -3.67 11.65
C GLU A 86 22.06 -3.37 10.45
N HIS A 87 21.48 -3.13 9.27
CA HIS A 87 22.19 -2.85 8.03
C HIS A 87 21.90 -1.42 7.53
N ARG A 88 22.61 -0.44 8.11
CA ARG A 88 22.42 1.01 7.86
C ARG A 88 22.55 1.46 6.39
N GLY A 89 23.05 0.63 5.49
CA GLY A 89 23.18 0.91 4.06
C GLY A 89 21.98 0.49 3.20
N THR A 90 21.02 -0.27 3.74
CA THR A 90 19.92 -0.85 2.96
C THR A 90 18.60 -0.17 3.31
N ALA A 91 18.15 0.73 2.44
CA ALA A 91 16.84 1.38 2.55
C ALA A 91 16.19 1.53 1.18
N ASP A 92 14.88 1.26 1.13
CA ASP A 92 14.05 1.52 -0.04
C ASP A 92 13.04 2.62 0.28
N TYR A 93 12.71 3.42 -0.74
CA TYR A 93 11.73 4.49 -0.66
C TYR A 93 10.61 4.22 -1.66
N ILE A 94 9.38 4.12 -1.15
CA ILE A 94 8.20 3.73 -1.92
C ILE A 94 7.18 4.88 -1.87
N PRO A 95 6.81 5.48 -3.02
CA PRO A 95 5.72 6.44 -3.04
C PRO A 95 4.39 5.71 -2.79
N LEU A 96 3.57 6.26 -1.90
CA LEU A 96 2.23 5.78 -1.60
C LEU A 96 1.21 6.87 -1.96
N PRO A 97 0.88 7.04 -3.25
CA PRO A 97 -0.23 7.88 -3.68
C PRO A 97 -1.56 7.24 -3.23
N VAL A 98 -2.44 8.04 -2.66
CA VAL A 98 -3.80 7.64 -2.22
C VAL A 98 -4.83 8.50 -2.95
N GLN A 99 -5.81 7.87 -3.57
CA GLN A 99 -6.91 8.54 -4.29
C GLN A 99 -8.24 7.80 -4.12
N HIS A 100 -9.34 8.46 -4.48
CA HIS A 100 -10.63 7.81 -4.62
C HIS A 100 -10.60 6.76 -5.75
N ALA A 101 -11.28 5.63 -5.52
CA ALA A 101 -11.45 4.58 -6.54
C ALA A 101 -12.93 4.28 -6.82
N ILE A 102 -13.85 5.02 -6.20
CA ILE A 102 -15.29 4.94 -6.39
C ILE A 102 -15.75 6.31 -6.88
N PHE A 103 -16.49 6.33 -7.98
CA PHE A 103 -16.88 7.55 -8.68
C PHE A 103 -18.39 7.55 -9.03
N PRO A 104 -19.02 8.73 -9.19
CA PRO A 104 -18.44 10.06 -9.00
C PRO A 104 -18.18 10.39 -7.52
N GLU A 105 -17.34 11.39 -7.25
CA GLU A 105 -17.29 12.00 -5.92
C GLU A 105 -18.63 12.69 -5.66
N LEU A 106 -19.16 12.53 -4.44
CA LEU A 106 -20.52 12.93 -4.08
C LEU A 106 -20.49 14.03 -3.00
N PRO A 107 -20.25 15.30 -3.38
CA PRO A 107 -20.21 16.39 -2.40
C PRO A 107 -21.59 16.71 -1.81
N ASP A 108 -22.66 16.61 -2.60
CA ASP A 108 -24.01 17.06 -2.23
C ASP A 108 -25.05 15.98 -2.53
N VAL A 109 -25.33 15.11 -1.55
CA VAL A 109 -26.36 14.05 -1.64
C VAL A 109 -27.52 14.40 -0.72
N VAL A 110 -28.75 14.31 -1.23
CA VAL A 110 -29.98 14.54 -0.44
C VAL A 110 -30.79 13.26 -0.25
N VAL A 111 -31.71 13.29 0.71
CA VAL A 111 -32.63 12.17 0.95
C VAL A 111 -33.50 11.95 -0.28
N GLY A 112 -33.44 10.76 -0.85
CA GLY A 112 -34.21 10.37 -2.04
C GLY A 112 -33.36 10.16 -3.30
N ASP A 113 -32.07 10.53 -3.27
CA ASP A 113 -31.18 10.32 -4.41
C ASP A 113 -30.90 8.83 -4.67
N VAL A 114 -30.83 8.47 -5.95
CA VAL A 114 -30.36 7.16 -6.42
C VAL A 114 -28.93 7.32 -6.94
N LEU A 115 -27.97 6.71 -6.24
CA LEU A 115 -26.55 6.86 -6.54
C LEU A 115 -26.02 5.70 -7.38
N CYS A 116 -25.59 6.00 -8.60
CA CYS A 116 -24.96 5.04 -9.50
C CYS A 116 -23.44 5.10 -9.39
N LEU A 117 -22.90 4.46 -8.36
CA LEU A 117 -21.45 4.40 -8.11
C LEU A 117 -20.76 3.37 -9.02
N ARG A 118 -19.52 3.66 -9.39
CA ARG A 118 -18.67 2.78 -10.20
C ARG A 118 -17.26 2.73 -9.65
N THR A 119 -16.59 1.61 -9.84
CA THR A 119 -15.17 1.44 -9.54
C THR A 119 -14.48 0.69 -10.68
N SER A 120 -13.20 1.00 -10.90
CA SER A 120 -12.34 0.23 -11.81
C SER A 120 -11.78 -1.03 -11.14
N LEU A 121 -11.90 -1.17 -9.81
CA LEU A 121 -11.43 -2.33 -9.06
C LEU A 121 -12.30 -3.55 -9.35
N THR A 122 -11.67 -4.73 -9.44
CA THR A 122 -12.38 -6.01 -9.59
C THR A 122 -12.01 -6.95 -8.46
N ALA A 123 -12.93 -7.86 -8.14
CA ALA A 123 -12.61 -9.00 -7.30
C ALA A 123 -11.68 -9.96 -8.06
N GLN A 124 -10.96 -10.80 -7.32
CA GLN A 124 -10.15 -11.87 -7.93
C GLN A 124 -11.02 -12.94 -8.61
N GLU A 125 -12.32 -13.00 -8.27
CA GLU A 125 -13.27 -14.01 -8.78
C GLU A 125 -14.22 -13.50 -9.88
N GLY A 126 -14.06 -12.24 -10.33
CA GLY A 126 -14.91 -11.62 -11.36
C GLY A 126 -15.99 -10.74 -10.76
#